data_AF-A0A4R3XDW0-F1
#
_entry.id   AF-A0A4R3XDW0-F1
#
_cell.length_a   1.000
_cell.length_b   1.000
_cell.length_c   1.000
_cell.angle_alpha   90.00
_cell.angle_beta   90.00
_cell.angle_gamma   90.00
#
_symmetry.space_group_name_H-M   'P 1'
#
loop_
_entity.id
_entity.type
_entity.pdbx_description
1 polymer ?
#
loop_
_entity_poly.entity_id
_entity_poly.type
_entity_poly.pdbx_seq_one_letter_code
_entity_poly.pdbx_strand_id
1 'polypeptide(L)'
;MRYELSKLPLQDLLTPLCAATSALARVDERISRSSVGPGWLARTHFSEACASLWVDGELVQLEDLVLYDAGMSVRAPTHELTIAHDVLRTRRRIFSNPPEWAMSTEGLRCLRGRGGETDQSDNAAAMTHEHSSEEGDEDDPLAVHLAAIDALLARSEVLLAEARTSEPQLRRDRDPLVYEADWDEDERLAEWRSVVMETEGLPPLLRAALLLDAWNVLQVFQHAPWLGRQLTAALLRQIGATSAHLATINLGLKQIARERRASRDRDTRLKAFLDAITMAAEFGSKEHDRLLLAKQQMQHRAAGRRQSSKLPQLIELVLSTPMVSAGMIAEALCVTPQGALKIAAELSLRELTGRGRFRAWGVI
;
A
#
# COMPACT_ATOMS: atom_id res chain seq x y z
N MET A 1 26.39 -10.83 -10.80
CA MET A 1 27.40 -10.15 -9.94
C MET A 1 27.08 -10.50 -8.50
N ARG A 2 28.02 -11.02 -7.71
CA ARG A 2 27.74 -11.47 -6.33
C ARG A 2 27.79 -10.30 -5.34
N TYR A 3 26.85 -10.25 -4.40
CA TYR A 3 26.89 -9.25 -3.33
C TYR A 3 27.87 -9.68 -2.22
N GLU A 4 28.79 -8.79 -1.82
CA GLU A 4 29.83 -9.13 -0.86
C GLU A 4 29.36 -8.99 0.59
N LEU A 5 29.41 -10.09 1.37
CA LEU A 5 29.08 -10.12 2.81
C LEU A 5 30.30 -10.30 3.73
N SER A 6 31.50 -10.46 3.17
CA SER A 6 32.71 -10.92 3.87
C SER A 6 33.19 -10.00 5.01
N LYS A 7 32.96 -8.68 4.90
CA LYS A 7 33.45 -7.65 5.82
C LYS A 7 32.33 -6.70 6.18
N LEU A 8 31.74 -6.86 7.36
CA LEU A 8 30.71 -5.94 7.87
C LEU A 8 31.33 -4.99 8.91
N PRO A 9 31.04 -3.68 8.85
CA PRO A 9 31.55 -2.70 9.82
C PRO A 9 30.75 -2.77 11.13
N LEU A 10 30.75 -3.93 11.79
CA LEU A 10 29.84 -4.21 12.90
C LEU A 10 29.98 -3.20 14.04
N GLN A 11 31.21 -2.84 14.43
CA GLN A 11 31.47 -1.87 15.50
C GLN A 11 30.77 -0.52 15.26
N ASP A 12 30.82 -0.06 14.01
CA ASP A 12 30.23 1.18 13.54
C ASP A 12 28.71 1.12 13.38
N LEU A 13 28.16 -0.08 13.21
CA LEU A 13 26.72 -0.32 13.04
C LEU A 13 26.01 -0.62 14.36
N LEU A 14 26.72 -0.99 15.44
CA LEU A 14 26.10 -1.39 16.71
C LEU A 14 25.14 -0.32 17.27
N THR A 15 25.60 0.93 17.39
CA THR A 15 24.78 2.03 17.92
C THR A 15 23.52 2.29 17.08
N PRO A 16 23.60 2.53 15.75
CA PRO A 16 22.40 2.75 14.95
C PRO A 16 21.51 1.51 14.87
N LEU A 17 22.08 0.30 14.91
CA LEU A 17 21.31 -0.94 14.95
C LEU A 17 20.46 -1.06 16.22
N CYS A 18 21.05 -0.77 17.39
CA CYS A 18 20.34 -0.78 18.66
C CYS A 18 19.24 0.30 18.70
N ALA A 19 19.52 1.50 18.19
CA ALA A 19 18.54 2.58 18.13
C ALA A 19 17.34 2.21 17.23
N ALA A 20 17.61 1.71 16.02
CA ALA A 20 16.57 1.28 15.08
C ALA A 20 15.72 0.14 15.65
N THR A 21 16.37 -0.86 16.26
CA THR A 21 15.68 -1.99 16.88
C THR A 21 14.75 -1.53 18.01
N SER A 22 15.25 -0.67 18.91
CA SER A 22 14.44 -0.15 20.02
C SER A 22 13.25 0.69 19.54
N ALA A 23 13.48 1.57 18.55
CA ALA A 23 12.44 2.42 18.00
C ALA A 23 11.35 1.60 17.31
N LEU A 24 11.73 0.63 16.48
CA LEU A 24 10.80 -0.24 15.76
C LEU A 24 9.95 -1.10 16.70
N ALA A 25 10.57 -1.70 17.71
CA ALA A 25 9.84 -2.52 18.69
C ALA A 25 8.82 -1.70 19.49
N ARG A 26 9.16 -0.45 19.87
CA ARG A 26 8.25 0.44 20.62
C ARG A 26 7.03 0.85 19.81
N VAL A 27 7.23 1.19 18.54
CA VAL A 27 6.11 1.59 17.68
C VAL A 27 5.23 0.38 17.36
N ASP A 28 5.80 -0.81 17.15
CA ASP A 28 5.03 -2.04 16.89
C ASP A 28 4.13 -2.40 18.09
N GLU A 29 4.68 -2.43 19.31
CA GLU A 29 3.88 -2.72 20.52
C GLU A 29 2.82 -1.63 20.77
N ARG A 30 3.13 -0.37 20.47
CA ARG A 30 2.15 0.71 20.61
C ARG A 30 0.97 0.52 19.66
N ILE A 31 1.23 0.17 18.41
CA ILE A 31 0.19 -0.04 17.39
C ILE A 31 -0.63 -1.29 17.73
N SER A 32 0.02 -2.39 18.15
CA SER A 32 -0.64 -3.67 18.46
C SER A 32 -1.73 -3.54 19.53
N ARG A 33 -1.53 -2.64 20.51
CA ARG A 33 -2.46 -2.40 21.63
C ARG A 33 -3.44 -1.26 21.41
N SER A 34 -3.36 -0.55 20.29
CA SER A 34 -4.10 0.70 20.14
C SER A 34 -5.40 0.57 19.35
N SER A 35 -6.44 1.25 19.85
CA SER A 35 -7.72 1.37 19.14
C SER A 35 -7.65 2.22 17.86
N VAL A 36 -6.56 2.96 17.63
CA VAL A 36 -6.30 3.66 16.35
C VAL A 36 -5.34 2.89 15.44
N GLY A 37 -4.88 1.71 15.87
CA GLY A 37 -3.91 0.89 15.13
C GLY A 37 -4.33 0.59 13.68
N PRO A 38 -5.57 0.13 13.41
CA PRO A 38 -6.05 -0.10 12.05
C PRO A 38 -6.02 1.16 11.17
N GLY A 39 -6.42 2.30 11.73
CA GLY A 39 -6.42 3.57 11.00
C GLY A 39 -5.01 4.10 10.72
N TRP A 40 -4.11 3.96 11.70
CA TRP A 40 -2.69 4.24 11.54
C TRP A 40 -2.07 3.39 10.43
N LEU A 41 -2.38 2.09 10.39
CA LEU A 41 -1.87 1.17 9.37
C LEU A 41 -2.34 1.57 7.97
N ALA A 42 -3.64 1.83 7.81
CA ALA A 42 -4.22 2.23 6.54
C ALA A 42 -3.57 3.53 6.01
N ARG A 43 -3.37 4.53 6.88
CA ARG A 43 -2.76 5.83 6.52
C ARG A 43 -1.28 5.73 6.20
N THR A 44 -0.56 4.87 6.92
CA THR A 44 0.87 4.65 6.65
C THR A 44 1.11 3.91 5.35
N HIS A 45 0.18 3.07 4.87
CA HIS A 45 0.28 2.50 3.53
C HIS A 45 0.29 3.57 2.43
N PHE A 46 -0.59 4.58 2.50
CA PHE A 46 -0.58 5.70 1.57
C PHE A 46 0.70 6.54 1.68
N SER A 47 1.08 6.90 2.90
CA SER A 47 2.26 7.73 3.14
C SER A 47 3.55 7.04 2.68
N GLU A 48 3.65 5.73 2.90
CA GLU A 48 4.76 4.90 2.43
C GLU A 48 4.82 4.81 0.91
N ALA A 49 3.67 4.69 0.24
CA ALA A 49 3.60 4.67 -1.22
C ALA A 49 4.09 5.99 -1.82
N CYS A 50 3.57 7.13 -1.35
CA CYS A 50 4.06 8.45 -1.78
C CYS A 50 5.56 8.64 -1.47
N ALA A 51 6.04 8.16 -0.32
CA ALA A 51 7.45 8.23 0.02
C ALA A 51 8.32 7.34 -0.86
N SER A 52 7.80 6.21 -1.36
CA SER A 52 8.51 5.35 -2.32
C SER A 52 8.85 6.12 -3.60
N LEU A 53 7.88 6.85 -4.15
CA LEU A 53 8.07 7.65 -5.36
C LEU A 53 9.08 8.78 -5.09
N TRP A 54 8.96 9.45 -3.95
CA TRP A 54 9.93 10.49 -3.55
C TRP A 54 11.35 9.95 -3.46
N VAL A 55 11.53 8.75 -2.92
CA VAL A 55 12.83 8.08 -2.81
C VAL A 55 13.44 7.84 -4.19
N ASP A 56 12.60 7.53 -5.18
CA ASP A 56 13.00 7.29 -6.57
C ASP A 56 13.13 8.59 -7.39
N GLY A 57 12.79 9.76 -6.82
CA GLY A 57 12.91 11.08 -7.44
C GLY A 57 11.62 11.65 -8.01
N GLU A 58 10.50 10.92 -7.86
CA GLU A 58 9.18 11.28 -8.36
C GLU A 58 8.28 11.89 -7.29
N LEU A 59 7.28 12.67 -7.70
CA LEU A 59 6.35 13.33 -6.78
C LEU A 59 4.91 12.92 -7.06
N VAL A 60 4.26 12.37 -6.04
CA VAL A 60 2.83 12.07 -6.05
C VAL A 60 2.18 12.73 -4.85
N GLN A 61 1.10 13.47 -5.10
CA GLN A 61 0.30 14.08 -4.03
C GLN A 61 -0.52 13.01 -3.31
N LEU A 62 -0.59 13.10 -1.99
CA LEU A 62 -1.31 12.14 -1.16
C LEU A 62 -2.81 12.16 -1.49
N GLU A 63 -3.33 13.35 -1.77
CA GLU A 63 -4.69 13.64 -2.19
C GLU A 63 -5.06 12.85 -3.45
N ASP A 64 -4.21 12.92 -4.47
CA ASP A 64 -4.44 12.25 -5.75
C ASP A 64 -4.40 10.73 -5.57
N LEU A 65 -3.48 10.20 -4.77
CA LEU A 65 -3.41 8.76 -4.49
C LEU A 65 -4.64 8.27 -3.73
N VAL A 66 -5.14 9.02 -2.73
CA VAL A 66 -6.35 8.65 -1.99
C VAL A 66 -7.58 8.69 -2.90
N LEU A 67 -7.73 9.72 -3.74
CA LEU A 67 -8.85 9.83 -4.67
C LEU A 67 -8.78 8.77 -5.77
N TYR A 68 -7.59 8.41 -6.25
CA TYR A 68 -7.39 7.35 -7.23
C TYR A 68 -7.72 5.98 -6.67
N ASP A 69 -7.26 5.67 -5.45
CA ASP A 69 -7.59 4.42 -4.76
C ASP A 69 -9.10 4.28 -4.50
N ALA A 70 -9.79 5.39 -4.24
CA ALA A 70 -11.24 5.44 -4.07
C ALA A 70 -12.05 5.46 -5.38
N GLY A 71 -11.40 5.43 -6.56
CA GLY A 71 -12.11 5.55 -7.86
C GLY A 71 -12.75 6.91 -8.11
N MET A 72 -12.39 7.94 -7.32
CA MET A 72 -12.94 9.30 -7.38
C MET A 72 -12.02 10.30 -8.08
N SER A 73 -11.03 9.82 -8.82
CA SER A 73 -10.15 10.68 -9.61
C SER A 73 -10.92 11.33 -10.76
N VAL A 74 -10.87 12.65 -10.82
CA VAL A 74 -11.50 13.43 -11.91
C VAL A 74 -10.59 13.49 -13.14
N ARG A 75 -9.29 13.29 -12.96
CA ARG A 75 -8.27 13.37 -14.01
C ARG A 75 -7.78 11.97 -14.37
N ALA A 76 -7.33 11.81 -15.61
CA ALA A 76 -6.60 10.61 -16.01
C ALA A 76 -5.34 10.45 -15.14
N PRO A 77 -5.02 9.22 -14.69
CA PRO A 77 -3.87 9.00 -13.84
C PRO A 77 -2.56 9.27 -14.58
N THR A 78 -1.61 9.90 -13.90
CA THR A 78 -0.24 9.99 -14.40
C THR A 78 0.48 8.65 -14.19
N HIS A 79 1.60 8.45 -14.87
CA HIS A 79 2.39 7.23 -14.73
C HIS A 79 2.88 7.02 -13.28
N GLU A 80 3.32 8.09 -12.63
CA GLU A 80 3.81 8.09 -11.25
C GLU A 80 2.68 7.75 -10.27
N LEU A 81 1.47 8.24 -10.53
CA LEU A 81 0.28 7.92 -9.74
C LEU A 81 -0.09 6.43 -9.86
N THR A 82 0.00 5.86 -11.07
CA THR A 82 -0.21 4.42 -11.28
C THR A 82 0.83 3.59 -10.52
N ILE A 83 2.12 3.97 -10.57
CA ILE A 83 3.17 3.28 -9.80
C ILE A 83 2.93 3.41 -8.29
N ALA A 84 2.56 4.59 -7.80
CA ALA A 84 2.24 4.79 -6.38
C ALA A 84 1.06 3.90 -5.94
N HIS A 85 0.07 3.71 -6.82
CA HIS A 85 -1.04 2.80 -6.56
C HIS A 85 -0.59 1.34 -6.55
N ASP A 86 0.31 0.93 -7.43
CA ASP A 86 0.89 -0.42 -7.43
C ASP A 86 1.67 -0.70 -6.14
N VAL A 87 2.44 0.28 -5.65
CA VAL A 87 3.13 0.19 -4.35
C VAL A 87 2.10 0.05 -3.22
N LEU A 88 1.04 0.85 -3.22
CA LEU A 88 -0.03 0.80 -2.21
C LEU A 88 -0.72 -0.58 -2.19
N ARG A 89 -1.13 -1.08 -3.35
CA ARG A 89 -1.78 -2.39 -3.52
C ARG A 89 -0.85 -3.52 -3.09
N THR A 90 0.39 -3.50 -3.54
CA THR A 90 1.42 -4.47 -3.16
C THR A 90 1.58 -4.53 -1.64
N ARG A 91 1.69 -3.36 -1.00
CA ARG A 91 1.88 -3.28 0.45
C ARG A 91 0.68 -3.82 1.23
N ARG A 92 -0.56 -3.49 0.80
CA ARG A 92 -1.78 -4.05 1.39
C ARG A 92 -1.85 -5.58 1.21
N ARG A 93 -1.49 -6.07 0.01
CA ARG A 93 -1.48 -7.51 -0.31
C ARG A 93 -0.48 -8.29 0.54
N ILE A 94 0.72 -7.74 0.74
CA ILE A 94 1.74 -8.33 1.63
C ILE A 94 1.20 -8.44 3.07
N PHE A 95 0.51 -7.40 3.56
CA PHE A 95 0.01 -7.40 4.93
C PHE A 95 -1.21 -8.32 5.12
N SER A 96 -2.12 -8.39 4.13
CA SER A 96 -3.33 -9.23 4.21
C SER A 96 -3.03 -10.73 4.15
N ASN A 97 -1.87 -11.11 3.61
CA ASN A 97 -1.41 -12.49 3.55
C ASN A 97 -0.57 -12.89 4.79
N PRO A 98 -0.34 -14.20 5.02
CA PRO A 98 0.56 -14.67 6.07
C PRO A 98 1.96 -14.05 5.98
N PRO A 99 2.69 -13.89 7.10
CA PRO A 99 4.03 -13.27 7.12
C PRO A 99 5.04 -13.84 6.14
N GLU A 100 4.99 -15.16 5.91
CA GLU A 100 5.87 -15.90 5.00
C GLU A 100 5.55 -15.70 3.51
N TRP A 101 4.34 -15.22 3.19
CA TRP A 101 3.81 -15.25 1.82
C TRP A 101 4.68 -14.48 0.84
N ALA A 102 5.06 -13.24 1.16
CA ALA A 102 5.77 -12.36 0.24
C ALA A 102 7.15 -12.89 -0.18
N MET A 103 7.81 -13.66 0.69
CA MET A 103 9.13 -14.25 0.45
C MET A 103 9.06 -15.65 -0.15
N SER A 104 7.86 -16.27 -0.14
CA SER A 104 7.61 -17.54 -0.82
C SER A 104 7.75 -17.41 -2.34
N THR A 105 7.97 -18.55 -3.00
CA THR A 105 8.02 -18.61 -4.47
C THR A 105 6.74 -18.07 -5.10
N GLU A 106 5.58 -18.38 -4.52
CA GLU A 106 4.28 -17.94 -5.02
C GLU A 106 4.05 -16.44 -4.81
N GLY A 107 4.39 -15.92 -3.63
CA GLY A 107 4.28 -14.48 -3.35
C GLY A 107 5.18 -13.67 -4.28
N LEU A 108 6.44 -14.08 -4.48
CA LEU A 108 7.34 -13.41 -5.42
C LEU A 108 6.82 -13.48 -6.86
N ARG A 109 6.28 -14.62 -7.30
CA ARG A 109 5.66 -14.76 -8.63
C ARG A 109 4.50 -13.76 -8.81
N CYS A 110 3.63 -13.67 -7.80
CA CYS A 110 2.52 -12.72 -7.76
C CYS A 110 3.00 -11.25 -7.76
N LEU A 111 3.99 -10.92 -6.94
CA LEU A 111 4.51 -9.55 -6.77
C LEU A 111 5.28 -9.05 -7.99
N ARG A 112 5.88 -9.95 -8.78
CA ARG A 112 6.44 -9.65 -10.11
C ARG A 112 5.36 -9.39 -11.17
N GLY A 113 4.10 -9.61 -10.81
CA GLY A 113 2.96 -9.62 -11.72
C GLY A 113 3.02 -10.72 -12.76
N ARG A 114 3.62 -11.86 -12.40
CA ARG A 114 3.50 -13.16 -13.10
C ARG A 114 2.40 -14.04 -12.47
N GLY A 115 1.67 -13.54 -11.47
CA GLY A 115 0.43 -14.13 -10.97
C GLY A 115 -0.75 -13.49 -11.69
N GLY A 116 -1.62 -14.30 -12.30
CA GLY A 116 -2.83 -13.82 -12.95
C GLY A 116 -3.68 -12.99 -12.01
N GLU A 117 -4.38 -11.99 -12.56
CA GLU A 117 -5.33 -11.15 -11.86
C GLU A 117 -6.52 -12.01 -11.35
N THR A 118 -6.38 -12.62 -10.18
CA THR A 118 -7.51 -13.25 -9.47
C THR A 118 -8.18 -12.34 -8.45
N ASP A 119 -7.76 -11.08 -8.32
CA ASP A 119 -8.25 -10.16 -7.27
C ASP A 119 -9.26 -9.11 -7.80
N GLN A 120 -10.21 -9.51 -8.66
CA GLN A 120 -11.38 -8.69 -9.02
C GLN A 120 -12.74 -9.31 -8.64
N SER A 121 -12.81 -10.39 -7.85
CA SER A 121 -14.10 -11.06 -7.56
C SER A 121 -14.36 -11.35 -6.09
N ASP A 122 -14.26 -10.34 -5.21
CA ASP A 122 -14.73 -10.45 -3.82
C ASP A 122 -15.89 -9.50 -3.48
N ASN A 123 -16.57 -8.95 -4.49
CA ASN A 123 -17.80 -8.15 -4.31
C ASN A 123 -19.02 -8.65 -5.10
N ALA A 124 -19.02 -9.90 -5.56
CA ALA A 124 -20.20 -10.54 -6.15
C ALA A 124 -20.63 -11.74 -5.30
N ALA A 125 -20.85 -11.52 -4.01
CA ALA A 125 -21.53 -12.51 -3.17
C ALA A 125 -23.03 -12.46 -3.43
N ALA A 126 -23.53 -13.56 -4.01
CA ALA A 126 -24.83 -14.17 -3.77
C ALA A 126 -26.09 -13.30 -3.95
N MET A 127 -26.68 -13.38 -5.14
CA MET A 127 -28.14 -13.44 -5.27
C MET A 127 -28.52 -14.50 -6.30
N THR A 128 -28.60 -15.77 -5.87
CA THR A 128 -29.41 -16.77 -6.58
C THR A 128 -30.87 -16.40 -6.39
N HIS A 129 -31.45 -15.70 -7.36
CA HIS A 129 -32.90 -15.60 -7.49
C HIS A 129 -33.40 -16.80 -8.27
N GLU A 130 -33.99 -17.77 -7.57
CA GLU A 130 -34.88 -18.76 -8.16
C GLU A 130 -35.99 -18.01 -8.92
N HIS A 131 -35.98 -18.09 -10.25
CA HIS A 131 -37.10 -17.64 -11.07
C HIS A 131 -38.11 -18.78 -11.19
N SER A 132 -39.24 -18.63 -10.49
CA SER A 132 -40.48 -19.29 -10.86
C SER A 132 -40.94 -18.75 -12.22
N SER A 133 -40.98 -19.63 -13.21
CA SER A 133 -41.58 -19.39 -14.52
C SER A 133 -43.08 -19.14 -14.40
N GLU A 134 -43.53 -17.94 -14.72
CA GLU A 134 -44.91 -17.70 -15.14
C GLU A 134 -44.88 -17.13 -16.57
N GLU A 135 -45.60 -17.82 -17.45
CA GLU A 135 -45.77 -17.53 -18.87
C GLU A 135 -46.52 -16.20 -19.06
N GLY A 136 -46.02 -15.33 -19.95
CA GLY A 136 -46.69 -14.08 -20.30
C GLY A 136 -46.05 -13.36 -21.49
N ASP A 137 -46.66 -13.54 -22.67
CA ASP A 137 -46.62 -12.78 -23.93
C ASP A 137 -45.29 -12.42 -24.62
N GLU A 138 -45.20 -12.83 -25.89
CA GLU A 138 -44.07 -12.76 -26.83
C GLU A 138 -43.68 -11.34 -27.34
N ASP A 139 -44.09 -10.25 -26.69
CA ASP A 139 -43.76 -8.88 -27.14
C ASP A 139 -43.49 -7.90 -25.96
N ASP A 140 -42.67 -8.28 -24.97
CA ASP A 140 -42.14 -7.33 -23.97
C ASP A 140 -40.78 -6.75 -24.43
N PRO A 141 -40.69 -5.44 -24.79
CA PRO A 141 -39.45 -4.78 -25.14
C PRO A 141 -38.38 -4.89 -24.05
N LEU A 142 -38.77 -4.98 -22.77
CA LEU A 142 -37.84 -5.12 -21.65
C LEU A 142 -37.16 -6.49 -21.64
N ALA A 143 -37.89 -7.56 -21.98
CA ALA A 143 -37.33 -8.91 -22.09
C ALA A 143 -36.27 -8.98 -23.21
N VAL A 144 -36.50 -8.29 -24.34
CA VAL A 144 -35.52 -8.16 -25.43
C VAL A 144 -34.26 -7.43 -24.96
N HIS A 145 -34.41 -6.36 -24.17
CA HIS A 145 -33.26 -5.63 -23.62
C HIS A 145 -32.47 -6.43 -22.58
N LEU A 146 -33.15 -7.20 -21.71
CA LEU A 146 -32.50 -8.08 -20.75
C LEU A 146 -31.73 -9.20 -21.45
N ALA A 147 -32.34 -9.85 -22.46
CA ALA A 147 -31.66 -10.86 -23.27
C ALA A 147 -30.43 -10.30 -24.01
N ALA A 148 -30.47 -9.03 -24.45
CA ALA A 148 -29.32 -8.37 -25.05
C ALA A 148 -28.18 -8.10 -24.05
N ILE A 149 -28.52 -7.79 -22.79
CA ILE A 149 -27.56 -7.63 -21.69
C ILE A 149 -26.94 -8.98 -21.34
N ASP A 150 -27.74 -10.03 -21.20
CA ASP A 150 -27.25 -11.38 -20.89
C ASP A 150 -26.35 -11.91 -22.00
N ALA A 151 -26.70 -11.67 -23.26
CA ALA A 151 -25.84 -12.03 -24.40
C ALA A 151 -24.53 -11.23 -24.41
N LEU A 152 -24.53 -9.98 -23.94
CA LEU A 152 -23.32 -9.18 -23.79
C LEU A 152 -22.45 -9.68 -22.64
N LEU A 153 -23.06 -10.04 -21.51
CA LEU A 153 -22.39 -10.64 -20.36
C LEU A 153 -21.76 -11.98 -20.74
N ALA A 154 -22.49 -12.87 -21.40
CA ALA A 154 -21.97 -14.14 -21.89
C ALA A 154 -20.79 -13.96 -22.87
N ARG A 155 -20.87 -12.99 -23.79
CA ARG A 155 -19.73 -12.65 -24.66
C ARG A 155 -18.54 -12.10 -23.87
N SER A 156 -18.78 -11.30 -22.84
CA SER A 156 -17.72 -10.77 -21.99
C SER A 156 -17.06 -11.87 -21.14
N GLU A 157 -17.82 -12.83 -20.63
CA GLU A 157 -17.31 -13.98 -19.89
C GLU A 157 -16.48 -14.90 -20.78
N VAL A 158 -16.92 -15.15 -22.02
CA VAL A 158 -16.14 -15.90 -23.01
C VAL A 158 -14.83 -15.17 -23.34
N LEU A 159 -14.88 -13.87 -23.60
CA LEU A 159 -13.67 -13.06 -23.83
C LEU A 159 -12.73 -13.03 -22.63
N LEU A 160 -13.26 -12.98 -21.40
CA LEU A 160 -12.46 -13.04 -20.17
C LEU A 160 -11.88 -14.45 -19.95
N ALA A 161 -12.61 -15.50 -20.29
CA ALA A 161 -12.11 -16.87 -20.24
C ALA A 161 -11.01 -17.11 -21.29
N GLU A 162 -11.18 -16.58 -22.50
CA GLU A 162 -10.15 -16.58 -23.56
C GLU A 162 -8.92 -15.74 -23.20
N ALA A 163 -9.10 -14.62 -22.50
CA ALA A 163 -8.00 -13.82 -21.95
C ALA A 163 -7.27 -14.53 -20.78
N ARG A 164 -7.95 -15.43 -20.05
CA ARG A 164 -7.37 -16.26 -18.99
C ARG A 164 -6.63 -17.49 -19.54
N THR A 165 -7.05 -18.03 -20.68
CA THR A 165 -6.43 -19.21 -21.33
C THR A 165 -5.37 -18.85 -22.37
N SER A 166 -5.45 -17.66 -22.95
CA SER A 166 -4.31 -17.07 -23.65
C SER A 166 -3.16 -16.97 -22.63
N GLU A 167 -1.99 -17.53 -22.95
CA GLU A 167 -0.78 -17.20 -22.22
C GLU A 167 -0.76 -15.69 -22.05
N PRO A 168 -0.50 -15.16 -20.83
CA PRO A 168 -0.52 -13.73 -20.62
C PRO A 168 0.43 -13.16 -21.66
N GLN A 169 -0.13 -12.49 -22.69
CA GLN A 169 0.64 -11.84 -23.74
C GLN A 169 1.73 -11.11 -22.99
N LEU A 170 2.97 -11.58 -23.14
CA LEU A 170 4.14 -11.09 -22.43
C LEU A 170 3.94 -9.60 -22.22
N ARG A 171 3.62 -9.21 -20.98
CA ARG A 171 3.22 -7.85 -20.60
C ARG A 171 4.03 -6.89 -21.44
N ARG A 172 3.42 -6.30 -22.50
CA ARG A 172 4.07 -5.52 -23.57
C ARG A 172 5.56 -5.79 -23.68
N ASP A 173 6.04 -6.51 -24.70
CA ASP A 173 7.47 -6.52 -25.06
C ASP A 173 8.08 -5.16 -24.72
N ARG A 174 8.85 -5.16 -23.62
CA ARG A 174 9.11 -3.93 -22.86
C ARG A 174 9.98 -3.06 -23.75
N ASP A 175 9.70 -1.76 -23.79
CA ASP A 175 10.36 -0.86 -24.73
C ASP A 175 11.90 -0.99 -24.61
N PRO A 176 12.60 -1.51 -25.64
CA PRO A 176 14.04 -1.73 -25.61
C PRO A 176 14.84 -0.42 -25.48
N LEU A 177 14.20 0.74 -25.67
CA LEU A 177 14.80 2.04 -25.44
C LEU A 177 14.94 2.38 -23.95
N VAL A 178 14.16 1.74 -23.09
CA VAL A 178 14.13 1.98 -21.64
C VAL A 178 14.80 0.85 -20.86
N TYR A 179 14.76 -0.37 -21.38
CA TYR A 179 15.26 -1.57 -20.69
C TYR A 179 16.31 -2.32 -21.50
N GLU A 180 17.30 -2.85 -20.81
CA GLU A 180 18.34 -3.68 -21.44
C GLU A 180 17.74 -5.05 -21.80
N ALA A 181 17.77 -5.40 -23.09
CA ALA A 181 17.12 -6.60 -23.61
C ALA A 181 17.73 -7.92 -23.06
N ASP A 182 18.99 -7.90 -22.66
CA ASP A 182 19.73 -9.00 -22.04
C ASP A 182 19.71 -8.97 -20.50
N TRP A 183 18.88 -8.12 -19.89
CA TRP A 183 18.77 -8.03 -18.45
C TRP A 183 18.09 -9.26 -17.82
N ASP A 184 18.90 -10.18 -17.31
CA ASP A 184 18.38 -11.35 -16.60
C ASP A 184 17.92 -11.00 -15.17
N GLU A 185 16.63 -10.67 -15.06
CA GLU A 185 15.92 -10.44 -13.79
C GLU A 185 15.82 -11.72 -12.94
N ASP A 186 15.79 -12.91 -13.55
CA ASP A 186 15.65 -14.18 -12.86
C ASP A 186 16.97 -14.60 -12.20
N GLU A 187 18.10 -14.43 -12.87
CA GLU A 187 19.45 -14.63 -12.31
C GLU A 187 19.71 -13.67 -11.13
N ARG A 188 19.39 -12.38 -11.29
CA ARG A 188 19.59 -11.38 -10.22
C ARG A 188 18.69 -11.62 -9.02
N LEU A 189 17.45 -12.08 -9.25
CA LEU A 189 16.57 -12.47 -8.17
C LEU A 189 17.12 -13.71 -7.43
N ALA A 190 17.67 -14.68 -8.16
CA ALA A 190 18.32 -15.85 -7.55
C ALA A 190 19.53 -15.45 -6.71
N GLU A 191 20.36 -14.54 -7.21
CA GLU A 191 21.49 -13.97 -6.47
C GLU A 191 21.02 -13.23 -5.21
N TRP A 192 20.02 -12.36 -5.32
CA TRP A 192 19.46 -11.67 -4.14
C TRP A 192 18.88 -12.67 -3.12
N ARG A 193 18.24 -13.76 -3.56
CA ARG A 193 17.79 -14.85 -2.69
C ARG A 193 18.96 -15.58 -2.01
N SER A 194 20.11 -15.71 -2.64
CA SER A 194 21.33 -16.21 -1.98
C SER A 194 21.71 -15.30 -0.81
N VAL A 195 21.67 -13.98 -0.98
CA VAL A 195 21.91 -13.00 0.10
C VAL A 195 20.88 -13.15 1.23
N VAL A 196 19.60 -13.41 0.91
CA VAL A 196 18.56 -13.69 1.92
C VAL A 196 18.94 -14.89 2.78
N MET A 197 19.45 -15.97 2.19
CA MET A 197 19.87 -17.18 2.91
C MET A 197 21.18 -16.97 3.68
N GLU A 198 22.19 -16.35 3.06
CA GLU A 198 23.51 -16.10 3.67
C GLU A 198 23.44 -15.13 4.87
N THR A 199 22.40 -14.30 4.94
CA THR A 199 22.17 -13.35 6.05
C THR A 199 21.26 -13.90 7.15
N GLU A 200 20.86 -15.18 7.07
CA GLU A 200 20.10 -15.84 8.12
C GLU A 200 20.88 -15.86 9.45
N GLY A 201 20.17 -15.64 10.57
CA GLY A 201 20.77 -15.55 11.90
C GLY A 201 21.37 -14.18 12.26
N LEU A 202 21.53 -13.25 11.30
CA LEU A 202 21.90 -11.87 11.62
C LEU A 202 20.74 -11.13 12.32
N PRO A 203 21.03 -10.07 13.12
CA PRO A 203 20.00 -9.22 13.69
C PRO A 203 19.01 -8.71 12.62
N PRO A 204 17.69 -8.73 12.86
CA PRO A 204 16.69 -8.49 11.80
C PRO A 204 16.88 -7.16 11.06
N LEU A 205 17.24 -6.11 11.79
CA LEU A 205 17.45 -4.76 11.23
C LEU A 205 18.74 -4.67 10.40
N LEU A 206 19.79 -5.41 10.78
CA LEU A 206 21.01 -5.51 9.98
C LEU A 206 20.74 -6.28 8.69
N ARG A 207 20.02 -7.40 8.79
CA ARG A 207 19.57 -8.19 7.64
C ARG A 207 18.75 -7.34 6.68
N ALA A 208 17.81 -6.55 7.18
CA ALA A 208 17.01 -5.64 6.38
C ALA A 208 17.86 -4.59 5.63
N ALA A 209 18.82 -3.96 6.33
CA ALA A 209 19.72 -2.98 5.69
C ALA A 209 20.58 -3.62 4.59
N LEU A 210 21.12 -4.82 4.84
CA LEU A 210 21.92 -5.56 3.86
C LEU A 210 21.12 -5.97 2.62
N LEU A 211 19.88 -6.44 2.80
CA LEU A 211 19.04 -6.88 1.69
C LEU A 211 18.52 -5.74 0.84
N LEU A 212 18.25 -4.59 1.47
CA LEU A 212 17.96 -3.37 0.74
C LEU A 212 19.17 -2.89 -0.07
N ASP A 213 20.38 -2.94 0.52
CA ASP A 213 21.60 -2.59 -0.20
C ASP A 213 21.85 -3.52 -1.38
N ALA A 214 21.77 -4.83 -1.14
CA ALA A 214 21.94 -5.86 -2.14
C ALA A 214 20.94 -5.69 -3.30
N TRP A 215 19.68 -5.41 -2.99
CA TRP A 215 18.67 -5.15 -4.02
C TRP A 215 19.08 -4.00 -4.96
N ASN A 216 19.57 -2.89 -4.38
CA ASN A 216 19.98 -1.71 -5.14
C ASN A 216 21.27 -1.94 -5.94
N VAL A 217 22.24 -2.68 -5.40
CA VAL A 217 23.51 -3.00 -6.07
C VAL A 217 23.30 -4.00 -7.20
N LEU A 218 22.47 -5.02 -6.98
CA LEU A 218 22.14 -6.04 -7.98
C LEU A 218 21.16 -5.55 -9.04
N GLN A 219 20.43 -4.47 -8.75
CA GLN A 219 19.38 -3.91 -9.61
C GLN A 219 18.37 -4.98 -10.06
N VAL A 220 17.84 -5.74 -9.10
CA VAL A 220 17.09 -6.99 -9.35
C VAL A 220 15.99 -6.82 -10.41
N PHE A 221 15.16 -5.79 -10.28
CA PHE A 221 14.15 -5.43 -11.27
C PHE A 221 14.34 -3.97 -11.72
N GLN A 222 14.50 -3.77 -13.03
CA GLN A 222 14.62 -2.42 -13.61
C GLN A 222 13.29 -1.65 -13.55
N HIS A 223 12.17 -2.35 -13.74
CA HIS A 223 10.83 -1.75 -13.81
C HIS A 223 10.18 -1.53 -12.43
N ALA A 224 10.70 -2.15 -11.38
CA ALA A 224 10.15 -2.10 -10.03
C ALA A 224 11.25 -2.03 -8.96
N PRO A 225 12.16 -1.02 -9.01
CA PRO A 225 13.20 -0.87 -8.00
C PRO A 225 12.61 -0.70 -6.58
N TRP A 226 11.39 -0.17 -6.49
CA TRP A 226 10.63 -0.02 -5.26
C TRP A 226 10.26 -1.34 -4.57
N LEU A 227 10.21 -2.47 -5.29
CA LEU A 227 9.76 -3.74 -4.73
C LEU A 227 10.71 -4.28 -3.66
N GLY A 228 12.02 -4.05 -3.79
CA GLY A 228 13.01 -4.46 -2.78
C GLY A 228 12.74 -3.85 -1.40
N ARG A 229 12.22 -2.62 -1.36
CA ARG A 229 11.84 -1.93 -0.10
C ARG A 229 10.61 -2.59 0.54
N GLN A 230 9.64 -3.03 -0.27
CA GLN A 230 8.47 -3.76 0.22
C GLN A 230 8.83 -5.18 0.70
N LEU A 231 9.71 -5.89 -0.02
CA LEU A 231 10.19 -7.22 0.39
C LEU A 231 11.03 -7.14 1.67
N THR A 232 11.82 -6.09 1.85
CA THR A 232 12.57 -5.85 3.10
C THR A 232 11.62 -5.64 4.28
N ALA A 233 10.55 -4.87 4.11
CA ALA A 233 9.51 -4.71 5.13
C ALA A 233 8.76 -6.04 5.40
N ALA A 234 8.50 -6.84 4.37
CA ALA A 234 7.86 -8.13 4.50
C ALA A 234 8.75 -9.12 5.29
N LEU A 235 10.05 -9.11 5.04
CA LEU A 235 11.01 -9.93 5.79
C LEU A 235 11.04 -9.57 7.28
N LEU A 236 11.02 -8.27 7.63
CA LEU A 236 10.95 -7.86 9.03
C LEU A 236 9.68 -8.40 9.71
N ARG A 237 8.55 -8.44 8.98
CA ARG A 237 7.32 -9.07 9.46
C ARG A 237 7.43 -10.59 9.57
N GLN A 238 8.03 -11.25 8.59
CA GLN A 238 8.27 -12.70 8.59
C GLN A 238 9.09 -13.14 9.81
N ILE A 239 10.16 -12.41 10.13
CA ILE A 239 11.04 -12.69 11.27
C ILE A 239 10.37 -12.34 12.61
N GLY A 240 9.25 -11.60 12.60
CA GLY A 240 8.54 -11.17 13.79
C GLY A 240 9.11 -9.90 14.44
N ALA A 241 9.94 -9.14 13.72
CA ALA A 241 10.40 -7.82 14.19
C ALA A 241 9.28 -6.76 14.17
N THR A 242 8.26 -6.98 13.33
CA THR A 242 7.01 -6.21 13.32
C THR A 242 5.84 -7.17 13.18
N SER A 243 4.84 -7.03 14.04
CA SER A 243 3.64 -7.88 14.05
C SER A 243 2.37 -7.08 13.71
N ALA A 244 2.32 -5.81 14.12
CA ALA A 244 1.14 -4.97 14.00
C ALA A 244 1.11 -4.15 12.70
N HIS A 245 2.26 -4.04 12.03
CA HIS A 245 2.39 -3.25 10.80
C HIS A 245 3.49 -3.78 9.87
N LEU A 246 3.56 -3.23 8.66
CA LEU A 246 4.75 -3.32 7.82
C LEU A 246 5.65 -2.11 8.12
N ALA A 247 6.96 -2.33 8.26
CA ALA A 247 7.92 -1.25 8.46
C ALA A 247 7.80 -0.19 7.35
N THR A 248 7.80 1.09 7.73
CA THR A 248 7.65 2.26 6.83
C THR A 248 9.01 2.79 6.37
N ILE A 249 9.79 1.93 5.72
CA ILE A 249 11.18 2.19 5.33
C ILE A 249 11.30 3.44 4.45
N ASN A 250 10.37 3.64 3.51
CA ASN A 250 10.41 4.77 2.58
C ASN A 250 10.19 6.12 3.28
N LEU A 251 9.30 6.18 4.28
CA LEU A 251 9.09 7.41 5.06
C LEU A 251 10.37 7.86 5.78
N GLY A 252 11.15 6.89 6.28
CA GLY A 252 12.47 7.14 6.85
C GLY A 252 13.49 7.57 5.81
N LEU A 253 13.61 6.82 4.71
CA LEU A 253 14.55 7.11 3.63
C LEU A 253 14.33 8.49 3.01
N LYS A 254 13.08 8.94 2.98
CA LYS A 254 12.71 10.28 2.52
C LYS A 254 13.40 11.40 3.31
N GLN A 255 13.71 11.18 4.59
CA GLN A 255 14.40 12.16 5.42
C GLN A 255 15.92 12.09 5.31
N ILE A 256 16.44 10.99 4.76
CA ILE A 256 17.88 10.80 4.60
C ILE A 256 18.34 11.46 3.30
N ALA A 257 19.36 12.31 3.44
CA ALA A 257 20.02 12.97 2.31
C ALA A 257 20.45 11.97 1.24
N ARG A 258 20.24 12.31 -0.04
CA ARG A 258 20.47 11.40 -1.18
C ARG A 258 21.92 10.92 -1.22
N GLU A 259 22.87 11.79 -0.87
CA GLU A 259 24.31 11.52 -0.84
C GLU A 259 24.66 10.40 0.14
N ARG A 260 23.91 10.26 1.23
CA ARG A 260 24.10 9.18 2.22
C ARG A 260 23.44 7.88 1.74
N ARG A 261 22.16 7.92 1.38
CA ARG A 261 21.39 6.71 1.00
C ARG A 261 21.78 6.12 -0.36
N ALA A 262 22.43 6.90 -1.22
CA ALA A 262 22.98 6.47 -2.51
C ALA A 262 24.51 6.65 -2.59
N SER A 263 25.20 6.69 -1.44
CA SER A 263 26.66 6.77 -1.37
C SER A 263 27.32 5.63 -2.14
N ARG A 264 28.49 5.84 -2.75
CA ARG A 264 29.30 4.74 -3.31
C ARG A 264 29.85 3.82 -2.22
N ASP A 265 30.10 4.37 -1.04
CA ASP A 265 30.53 3.61 0.12
C ASP A 265 29.36 2.84 0.74
N ARG A 266 29.51 1.52 0.83
CA ARG A 266 28.48 0.61 1.36
C ARG A 266 28.19 0.89 2.83
N ASP A 267 29.21 1.16 3.62
CA ASP A 267 29.07 1.31 5.07
C ASP A 267 28.26 2.57 5.40
N THR A 268 28.48 3.65 4.65
CA THR A 268 27.64 4.86 4.67
C THR A 268 26.18 4.56 4.32
N ARG A 269 25.91 3.74 3.29
CA ARG A 269 24.53 3.35 2.92
C ARG A 269 23.86 2.51 4.00
N LEU A 270 24.57 1.53 4.58
CA LEU A 270 24.03 0.69 5.65
C LEU A 270 23.66 1.51 6.90
N LYS A 271 24.53 2.44 7.32
CA LYS A 271 24.20 3.40 8.40
C LYS A 271 22.98 4.24 8.06
N ALA A 272 22.91 4.75 6.82
CA ALA A 272 21.79 5.54 6.33
C ALA A 272 20.45 4.77 6.38
N PHE A 273 20.44 3.47 6.09
CA PHE A 273 19.23 2.64 6.16
C PHE A 273 18.78 2.38 7.61
N LEU A 274 19.71 2.16 8.54
CA LEU A 274 19.38 2.02 9.97
C LEU A 274 18.84 3.33 10.56
N ASP A 275 19.45 4.47 10.21
CA ASP A 275 18.97 5.79 10.60
C ASP A 275 17.56 6.04 10.03
N ALA A 276 17.32 5.67 8.76
CA ALA A 276 16.00 5.77 8.15
C ALA A 276 14.94 4.97 8.92
N ILE A 277 15.23 3.73 9.31
CA ILE A 277 14.28 2.90 10.08
C ILE A 277 13.98 3.54 11.44
N THR A 278 15.00 4.12 12.10
CA THR A 278 14.81 4.86 13.37
C THR A 278 13.86 6.04 13.16
N MET A 279 14.13 6.88 12.16
CA MET A 279 13.28 8.03 11.84
C MET A 279 11.85 7.59 11.48
N ALA A 280 11.69 6.54 10.69
CA ALA A 280 10.40 5.99 10.31
C ALA A 280 9.55 5.59 11.52
N ALA A 281 10.17 4.92 12.50
CA ALA A 281 9.49 4.53 13.75
C ALA A 281 9.09 5.74 14.61
N GLU A 282 9.91 6.80 14.62
CA GLU A 282 9.57 8.06 15.29
C GLU A 282 8.40 8.80 14.62
N PHE A 283 8.37 8.88 13.29
CA PHE A 283 7.22 9.41 12.55
C PHE A 283 5.97 8.59 12.83
N GLY A 284 6.12 7.27 12.86
CA GLY A 284 5.03 6.36 13.21
C GLY A 284 4.45 6.66 14.57
N SER A 285 5.30 6.82 15.59
CA SER A 285 4.87 7.16 16.95
C SER A 285 4.14 8.50 17.00
N LYS A 286 4.63 9.52 16.27
CA LYS A 286 4.00 10.84 16.21
C LYS A 286 2.63 10.81 15.53
N GLU A 287 2.49 10.09 14.42
CA GLU A 287 1.20 9.95 13.74
C GLU A 287 0.20 9.15 14.61
N HIS A 288 0.68 8.14 15.35
CA HIS A 288 -0.15 7.43 16.32
C HIS A 288 -0.71 8.37 17.39
N ASP A 289 0.15 9.16 18.03
CA ASP A 289 -0.26 10.09 19.09
C ASP A 289 -1.25 11.14 18.54
N ARG A 290 -1.00 11.63 17.32
CA ARG A 290 -1.90 12.55 16.60
C ARG A 290 -3.29 11.95 16.37
N LEU A 291 -3.35 10.71 15.89
CA LEU A 291 -4.61 10.01 15.64
C LEU A 291 -5.39 9.72 16.92
N LEU A 292 -4.68 9.36 17.99
CA LEU A 292 -5.30 9.11 19.27
C LEU A 292 -5.96 10.38 19.83
N LEU A 293 -5.26 11.52 19.77
CA LEU A 293 -5.80 12.82 20.18
C LEU A 293 -7.01 13.22 19.32
N ALA A 294 -6.90 13.05 18.00
CA ALA A 294 -8.00 13.36 17.08
C ALA A 294 -9.25 12.50 17.37
N LYS A 295 -9.07 11.19 17.60
CA LYS A 295 -10.15 10.27 17.98
C LYS A 295 -10.86 10.77 19.24
N GLN A 296 -10.11 11.08 20.29
CA GLN A 296 -10.66 11.58 21.56
C GLN A 296 -11.46 12.88 21.37
N GLN A 297 -10.91 13.85 20.62
CA GLN A 297 -11.59 15.12 20.36
C GLN A 297 -12.89 14.93 19.57
N MET A 298 -12.89 14.07 18.55
CA MET A 298 -14.08 13.78 17.76
C MET A 298 -15.13 13.02 18.58
N GLN A 299 -14.73 12.03 19.38
CA GLN A 299 -15.62 11.28 20.26
C GLN A 299 -16.29 12.17 21.31
N HIS A 300 -15.53 13.10 21.91
CA HIS A 300 -16.10 14.07 22.86
C HIS A 300 -17.18 14.95 22.20
N ARG A 301 -17.03 15.31 20.92
CA ARG A 301 -18.03 16.10 20.18
C ARG A 301 -19.25 15.29 19.75
N ALA A 302 -19.06 13.99 19.56
CA ALA A 302 -20.13 13.04 19.30
C ALA A 302 -20.91 12.67 20.58
N ALA A 303 -20.34 12.91 21.77
CA ALA A 303 -21.02 12.64 23.04
C ALA A 303 -22.31 13.46 23.18
N GLY A 304 -23.40 12.81 23.58
CA GLY A 304 -24.72 13.45 23.75
C GLY A 304 -25.50 13.66 22.45
N ARG A 305 -24.98 13.21 21.29
CA ARG A 305 -25.73 13.21 20.02
C ARG A 305 -26.75 12.07 20.00
N ARG A 306 -27.78 12.22 19.15
CA ARG A 306 -28.85 11.22 19.00
C ARG A 306 -28.25 9.86 18.59
N GLN A 307 -28.83 8.76 19.09
CA GLN A 307 -28.40 7.40 18.75
C GLN A 307 -28.46 7.10 17.24
N SER A 308 -29.31 7.79 16.48
CA SER A 308 -29.41 7.66 15.02
C SER A 308 -28.34 8.42 14.22
N SER A 309 -27.37 9.05 14.87
CA SER A 309 -26.30 9.80 14.20
C SER A 309 -25.30 8.86 13.53
N LYS A 310 -24.90 9.18 12.29
CA LYS A 310 -23.81 8.49 11.58
C LYS A 310 -22.41 9.02 11.93
N LEU A 311 -22.29 9.83 12.99
CA LEU A 311 -21.01 10.40 13.45
C LEU A 311 -19.98 9.34 13.87
N PRO A 312 -20.33 8.27 14.60
CA PRO A 312 -19.35 7.24 14.96
C PRO A 312 -18.71 6.60 13.72
N GLN A 313 -19.52 6.30 12.70
CA GLN A 313 -19.04 5.74 11.43
C GLN A 313 -18.16 6.74 10.68
N LEU A 314 -18.50 8.03 10.69
CA LEU A 314 -17.64 9.07 10.10
C LEU A 314 -16.28 9.16 10.83
N ILE A 315 -16.26 9.05 12.16
CA ILE A 315 -15.00 9.07 12.93
C ILE A 315 -14.09 7.92 12.50
N GLU A 316 -14.63 6.70 12.39
CA GLU A 316 -13.84 5.54 11.94
C GLU A 316 -13.33 5.72 10.51
N LEU A 317 -14.15 6.27 9.59
CA LEU A 317 -13.72 6.58 8.22
C LEU A 317 -12.58 7.62 8.17
N VAL A 318 -12.68 8.68 8.96
CA VAL A 318 -11.66 9.75 9.04
C VAL A 318 -10.36 9.24 9.66
N LEU A 319 -10.43 8.28 10.58
CA LEU A 319 -9.25 7.65 11.17
C LEU A 319 -8.61 6.63 10.22
N SER A 320 -9.39 5.98 9.35
CA SER A 320 -8.90 4.96 8.42
C SER A 320 -8.35 5.49 7.10
N THR A 321 -8.57 6.78 6.80
CA THR A 321 -8.10 7.40 5.57
C THR A 321 -7.29 8.67 5.86
N PRO A 322 -6.26 9.02 5.07
CA PRO A 322 -5.53 10.26 5.28
C PRO A 322 -6.39 11.51 5.07
N MET A 323 -7.39 11.39 4.20
CA MET A 323 -8.43 12.39 3.97
C MET A 323 -9.72 11.76 3.48
N VAL A 324 -10.80 12.50 3.64
CA VAL A 324 -12.14 12.14 3.16
C VAL A 324 -12.72 13.27 2.32
N SER A 325 -13.30 12.92 1.18
CA SER A 325 -14.11 13.85 0.37
C SER A 325 -15.59 13.73 0.72
N ALA A 326 -16.41 14.69 0.29
CA ALA A 326 -17.86 14.59 0.48
C ALA A 326 -18.45 13.34 -0.22
N GLY A 327 -17.88 12.95 -1.38
CA GLY A 327 -18.25 11.73 -2.09
C GLY A 327 -17.93 10.48 -1.30
N MET A 328 -16.72 10.38 -0.74
CA MET A 328 -16.30 9.25 0.10
C MET A 328 -17.21 9.09 1.32
N ILE A 329 -17.58 10.19 1.97
CA ILE A 329 -18.48 10.17 3.12
C ILE A 329 -19.90 9.72 2.68
N ALA A 330 -20.39 10.25 1.56
CA ALA A 330 -21.72 9.92 1.04
C ALA A 330 -21.84 8.42 0.71
N GLU A 331 -20.83 7.87 0.05
CA GLU A 331 -20.74 6.45 -0.29
C GLU A 331 -20.59 5.57 0.96
N ALA A 332 -19.57 5.80 1.77
CA ALA A 332 -19.27 4.96 2.94
C ALA A 332 -20.38 4.98 3.99
N LEU A 333 -21.11 6.09 4.13
CA LEU A 333 -22.20 6.22 5.08
C LEU A 333 -23.57 5.99 4.47
N CYS A 334 -23.70 5.75 3.16
CA CYS A 334 -24.98 5.68 2.44
C CYS A 334 -25.88 6.89 2.78
N VAL A 335 -25.40 8.10 2.52
CA VAL A 335 -26.14 9.35 2.70
C VAL A 335 -26.08 10.21 1.45
N THR A 336 -26.98 11.18 1.35
CA THR A 336 -26.91 12.15 0.25
C THR A 336 -25.64 13.01 0.35
N PRO A 337 -25.12 13.56 -0.77
CA PRO A 337 -23.95 14.46 -0.73
C PRO A 337 -24.14 15.66 0.21
N GLN A 338 -25.34 16.22 0.28
CA GLN A 338 -25.66 17.30 1.23
C GLN A 338 -25.64 16.81 2.69
N GLY A 339 -26.13 15.58 2.95
CA GLY A 339 -26.03 14.94 4.25
C GLY A 339 -24.59 14.72 4.68
N ALA A 340 -23.72 14.27 3.77
CA ALA A 340 -22.29 14.12 4.01
C ALA A 340 -21.63 15.44 4.43
N LEU A 341 -21.92 16.54 3.72
CA LEU A 341 -21.42 17.88 4.07
C LEU A 341 -21.88 18.32 5.47
N LYS A 342 -23.14 18.07 5.80
CA LYS A 342 -23.73 18.46 7.08
C LYS A 342 -23.08 17.69 8.24
N ILE A 343 -22.93 16.37 8.11
CA ILE A 343 -22.30 15.53 9.14
C ILE A 343 -20.80 15.85 9.25
N ALA A 344 -20.11 16.08 8.13
CA ALA A 344 -18.71 16.49 8.13
C ALA A 344 -18.49 17.79 8.90
N ALA A 345 -19.39 18.77 8.78
CA ALA A 345 -19.31 20.04 9.50
C ALA A 345 -19.50 19.92 11.02
N GLU A 346 -20.08 18.82 11.50
CA GLU A 346 -20.22 18.55 12.94
C GLU A 346 -18.90 18.11 13.59
N LEU A 347 -17.99 17.52 12.80
CA LEU A 347 -16.61 17.27 13.20
C LEU A 347 -15.77 18.48 12.75
N SER A 348 -15.00 19.12 13.64
CA SER A 348 -14.07 20.20 13.21
C SER A 348 -12.85 19.63 12.51
N LEU A 349 -13.06 19.00 11.36
CA LEU A 349 -12.01 18.52 10.49
C LEU A 349 -11.39 19.70 9.73
N ARG A 350 -10.11 19.59 9.40
CA ARG A 350 -9.41 20.61 8.62
C ARG A 350 -9.71 20.41 7.14
N GLU A 351 -10.23 21.43 6.49
CA GLU A 351 -10.35 21.45 5.03
C GLU A 351 -8.94 21.55 4.40
N LEU A 352 -8.62 20.62 3.50
CA LEU A 352 -7.31 20.53 2.83
C LEU A 352 -7.32 21.27 1.49
N THR A 353 -8.45 21.27 0.79
CA THR A 353 -8.51 21.66 -0.63
C THR A 353 -8.78 23.14 -0.86
N GLY A 354 -9.19 23.91 0.17
CA GLY A 354 -9.37 25.38 0.11
C GLY A 354 -10.25 25.91 -1.04
N ARG A 355 -11.01 25.04 -1.72
CA ARG A 355 -11.69 25.30 -2.98
C ARG A 355 -13.13 24.82 -2.88
N GLY A 356 -14.06 25.77 -2.94
CA GLY A 356 -15.45 25.60 -2.49
C GLY A 356 -16.22 24.38 -3.01
N ARG A 357 -16.04 23.98 -4.28
CA ARG A 357 -16.80 22.88 -4.92
C ARG A 357 -16.26 21.47 -4.62
N PHE A 358 -14.99 21.32 -4.30
CA PHE A 358 -14.37 20.03 -3.99
C PHE A 358 -13.70 20.13 -2.63
N ARG A 359 -14.46 19.80 -1.58
CA ARG A 359 -13.96 19.81 -0.21
C ARG A 359 -13.48 18.42 0.17
N ALA A 360 -12.23 18.36 0.60
CA ALA A 360 -11.68 17.21 1.31
C ALA A 360 -11.21 17.66 2.69
N TRP A 361 -11.40 16.78 3.66
CA TRP A 361 -11.03 17.04 5.04
C TRP A 361 -10.03 16.00 5.55
N GLY A 362 -9.16 16.44 6.44
CA GLY A 362 -8.21 15.58 7.13
C GLY A 362 -8.21 15.84 8.65
N VAL A 363 -7.56 14.93 9.35
CA VAL A 363 -7.22 15.08 10.77
C VAL A 363 -6.11 16.15 10.90
N ILE A 364 -6.22 17.01 11.92
CA ILE A 364 -5.23 18.07 12.22
C ILE A 364 -3.93 17.48 12.71
#